data_AF-A0A5C9A8T4-F1
#
_entry.id   AF-A0A5C9A8T4-F1
#
_cell.length_a   1.000
_cell.length_b   1.000
_cell.length_c   1.000
_cell.angle_alpha   90.00
_cell.angle_beta   90.00
_cell.angle_gamma   90.00
#
_symmetry.space_group_name_H-M   'P 1'
#
loop_
_entity.id
_entity.type
_entity.pdbx_description
1 polymer ?
#
loop_
_entity_poly.entity_id
_entity_poly.type
_entity_poly.pdbx_seq_one_letter_code
_entity_poly.pdbx_strand_id
1 'polypeptide(L)'
;RFALLGWVGAEMASGLDPFWRPDVVHAHDWHAGLAPAYLAARGRPAKSVFTVHNLAYQGMFYAHHMNDIQLPWSFFNIHGLEFNGQISFLKAGLYYADHITAVSPTYAREITEPQFAYGMEGLLQQRHREGRLSGVLNGVDEKIWSPETDLLLASRYTRDTLEDKAENKRQLQIAMGLKVDDKVPLFAVVSRLTSQKGLDLVLEALPGLLEQGGQLALLGAGDPVLQEGFLAAAAEYPGQVG
;
A
#
# COMPACT_ATOMS: atom_id res chain seq x y z
N ARG A 1 8.87 -19.19 -1.86
CA ARG A 1 9.58 -17.89 -1.78
C ARG A 1 9.23 -17.11 -0.50
N PHE A 2 7.99 -16.67 -0.29
CA PHE A 2 7.64 -15.82 0.87
C PHE A 2 7.69 -16.54 2.22
N ALA A 3 7.40 -17.84 2.26
CA ALA A 3 7.64 -18.67 3.44
C ALA A 3 9.12 -18.65 3.88
N LEU A 4 10.06 -18.73 2.93
CA LEU A 4 11.50 -18.65 3.22
C LEU A 4 11.87 -17.30 3.84
N LEU A 5 11.30 -16.19 3.36
CA LEU A 5 11.52 -14.86 3.96
C LEU A 5 11.15 -14.84 5.44
N GLY A 6 9.93 -15.30 5.78
CA GLY A 6 9.48 -15.37 7.16
C GLY A 6 10.29 -16.35 8.01
N TRP A 7 10.67 -17.48 7.44
CA TRP A 7 11.50 -18.50 8.11
C TRP A 7 12.88 -17.96 8.45
N VAL A 8 13.58 -17.30 7.50
CA VAL A 8 14.89 -16.68 7.74
C VAL A 8 14.77 -15.60 8.81
N GLY A 9 13.73 -14.77 8.80
CA GLY A 9 13.50 -13.77 9.84
C GLY A 9 13.39 -14.40 11.25
N ALA A 10 12.71 -15.54 11.36
CA ALA A 10 12.65 -16.28 12.60
C ALA A 10 13.98 -16.98 12.96
N GLU A 11 14.75 -17.46 11.98
CA GLU A 11 16.08 -18.07 12.23
C GLU A 11 17.08 -17.06 12.77
N MET A 12 17.09 -15.84 12.23
CA MET A 12 17.89 -14.74 12.77
C MET A 12 17.54 -14.49 14.25
N ALA A 13 16.25 -14.47 14.60
CA ALA A 13 15.80 -14.37 15.99
C ALA A 13 16.19 -15.58 16.85
N SER A 14 16.25 -16.78 16.27
CA SER A 14 16.70 -18.01 16.93
C SER A 14 18.22 -18.12 17.08
N GLY A 15 18.99 -17.16 16.53
CA GLY A 15 20.43 -17.12 16.67
C GLY A 15 21.21 -17.77 15.54
N LEU A 16 20.66 -17.74 14.32
CA LEU A 16 21.38 -18.10 13.11
C LEU A 16 22.66 -17.26 12.94
N ASP A 17 22.61 -15.98 13.32
CA ASP A 17 23.80 -15.12 13.44
C ASP A 17 24.38 -15.22 14.86
N PRO A 18 25.66 -15.63 15.01
CA PRO A 18 26.30 -15.74 16.32
C PRO A 18 26.63 -14.38 16.96
N PHE A 19 26.66 -13.29 16.21
CA PHE A 19 27.07 -11.96 16.69
C PHE A 19 25.90 -11.05 17.03
N TRP A 20 24.73 -11.27 16.46
CA TRP A 20 23.57 -10.41 16.64
C TRP A 20 22.25 -11.18 16.60
N ARG A 21 21.28 -10.74 17.42
CA ARG A 21 19.92 -11.25 17.40
C ARG A 21 18.93 -10.09 17.54
N PRO A 22 17.82 -10.09 16.78
CA PRO A 22 16.79 -9.08 16.94
C PRO A 22 15.99 -9.30 18.23
N ASP A 23 15.75 -8.22 18.97
CA ASP A 23 14.72 -8.22 20.04
C ASP A 23 13.30 -8.20 19.47
N VAL A 24 13.14 -7.58 18.29
CA VAL A 24 11.87 -7.40 17.58
C VAL A 24 12.05 -7.73 16.10
N VAL A 25 11.13 -8.54 15.57
CA VAL A 25 10.97 -8.77 14.13
C VAL A 25 9.76 -8.01 13.62
N HIS A 26 9.99 -7.04 12.73
CA HIS A 26 8.92 -6.25 12.12
C HIS A 26 8.63 -6.77 10.72
N ALA A 27 7.49 -7.44 10.55
CA ALA A 27 7.04 -8.00 9.29
C ALA A 27 6.03 -7.06 8.61
N HIS A 28 6.15 -6.89 7.29
CA HIS A 28 5.26 -6.04 6.50
C HIS A 28 4.49 -6.86 5.45
N ASP A 29 3.18 -6.71 5.46
CA ASP A 29 2.21 -7.38 4.58
C ASP A 29 2.29 -8.91 4.55
N TRP A 30 1.35 -9.50 3.80
CA TRP A 30 1.23 -10.95 3.64
C TRP A 30 2.54 -11.63 3.19
N HIS A 31 3.41 -10.94 2.47
CA HIS A 31 4.71 -11.46 2.03
C HIS A 31 5.60 -11.91 3.20
N ALA A 32 5.56 -11.19 4.33
CA ALA A 32 6.30 -11.51 5.55
C ALA A 32 5.38 -12.06 6.66
N GLY A 33 4.09 -12.29 6.37
CA GLY A 33 3.08 -12.66 7.35
C GLY A 33 3.30 -13.99 8.06
N LEU A 34 4.13 -14.88 7.51
CA LEU A 34 4.53 -16.11 8.22
C LEU A 34 5.62 -15.89 9.28
N ALA A 35 6.35 -14.76 9.27
CA ALA A 35 7.43 -14.55 10.24
C ALA A 35 6.94 -14.62 11.71
N PRO A 36 5.83 -13.96 12.10
CA PRO A 36 5.28 -14.11 13.45
C PRO A 36 4.84 -15.53 13.78
N ALA A 37 4.33 -16.29 12.79
CA ALA A 37 3.94 -17.68 12.98
C ALA A 37 5.18 -18.58 13.24
N TYR A 38 6.26 -18.40 12.48
CA TYR A 38 7.51 -19.13 12.73
C TYR A 38 8.11 -18.79 14.09
N LEU A 39 8.10 -17.52 14.50
CA LEU A 39 8.53 -17.12 15.84
C LEU A 39 7.70 -17.83 16.92
N ALA A 40 6.38 -17.88 16.76
CA ALA A 40 5.51 -18.59 17.68
C ALA A 40 5.82 -20.09 17.74
N ALA A 41 6.07 -20.73 16.59
CA ALA A 41 6.44 -22.16 16.51
C ALA A 41 7.77 -22.47 17.21
N ARG A 42 8.64 -21.48 17.41
CA ARG A 42 9.96 -21.62 18.05
C ARG A 42 10.01 -21.12 19.49
N GLY A 43 8.85 -20.92 20.11
CA GLY A 43 8.79 -20.44 21.49
C GLY A 43 9.05 -18.95 21.67
N ARG A 44 8.79 -18.14 20.63
CA ARG A 44 8.89 -16.67 20.63
C ARG A 44 10.27 -16.15 21.06
N PRO A 45 11.34 -16.46 20.29
CA PRO A 45 12.70 -16.00 20.62
C PRO A 45 12.88 -14.48 20.52
N ALA A 46 11.95 -13.79 19.83
CA ALA A 46 11.87 -12.34 19.72
C ALA A 46 10.39 -11.90 19.74
N LYS A 47 10.15 -10.63 20.04
CA LYS A 47 8.84 -9.99 19.83
C LYS A 47 8.58 -9.75 18.36
N SER A 48 7.31 -9.62 17.98
CA SER A 48 6.91 -9.45 16.60
C SER A 48 5.91 -8.30 16.41
N VAL A 49 6.21 -7.44 15.44
CA VAL A 49 5.28 -6.40 14.98
C VAL A 49 4.89 -6.73 13.55
N PHE A 50 3.61 -6.60 13.21
CA PHE A 50 3.11 -6.83 11.87
C PHE A 50 2.43 -5.58 11.31
N THR A 51 2.92 -5.02 10.21
CA THR A 51 2.25 -3.91 9.52
C THR A 51 1.40 -4.41 8.37
N VAL A 52 0.14 -3.98 8.34
CA VAL A 52 -0.74 -4.12 7.18
C VAL A 52 -0.75 -2.82 6.39
N HIS A 53 -0.34 -2.88 5.12
CA HIS A 53 -0.46 -1.77 4.18
C HIS A 53 -1.75 -1.84 3.38
N ASN A 54 -2.22 -3.06 3.08
CA ASN A 54 -3.48 -3.26 2.37
C ASN A 54 -4.08 -4.64 2.66
N LEU A 55 -5.19 -4.64 3.40
CA LEU A 55 -5.91 -5.85 3.82
C LEU A 55 -6.53 -6.63 2.65
N ALA A 56 -6.72 -6.01 1.48
CA ALA A 56 -7.27 -6.69 0.31
C ALA A 56 -6.35 -7.79 -0.24
N TYR A 57 -5.02 -7.68 0.00
CA TYR A 57 -4.04 -8.67 -0.43
C TYR A 57 -3.72 -9.63 0.71
N GLN A 58 -4.44 -10.74 0.77
CA GLN A 58 -4.42 -11.67 1.91
C GLN A 58 -3.34 -12.77 1.84
N GLY A 59 -2.69 -12.95 0.68
CA GLY A 59 -1.74 -14.03 0.45
C GLY A 59 -2.37 -15.41 0.69
N MET A 60 -3.37 -15.75 -0.12
CA MET A 60 -4.15 -16.99 -0.03
C MET A 60 -3.47 -18.14 -0.78
N PHE A 61 -3.29 -19.28 -0.11
CA PHE A 61 -2.66 -20.48 -0.66
C PHE A 61 -3.44 -21.75 -0.29
N TYR A 62 -3.34 -22.81 -1.09
CA TYR A 62 -3.99 -24.07 -0.77
C TYR A 62 -3.39 -24.74 0.48
N ALA A 63 -4.24 -25.46 1.22
CA ALA A 63 -3.85 -26.15 2.46
C ALA A 63 -2.72 -27.18 2.27
N HIS A 64 -2.59 -27.80 1.09
CA HIS A 64 -1.53 -28.79 0.83
C HIS A 64 -0.12 -28.20 0.95
N HIS A 65 0.03 -26.87 0.83
CA HIS A 65 1.30 -26.17 1.04
C HIS A 65 1.74 -26.10 2.50
N MET A 66 0.94 -26.58 3.47
CA MET A 66 1.36 -26.67 4.87
C MET A 66 2.66 -27.47 5.04
N ASN A 67 2.83 -28.53 4.25
CA ASN A 67 4.05 -29.33 4.26
C ASN A 67 5.26 -28.57 3.69
N ASP A 68 5.04 -27.66 2.73
CA ASP A 68 6.09 -26.89 2.09
C ASP A 68 6.61 -25.76 2.99
N ILE A 69 5.74 -25.19 3.83
CA ILE A 69 6.10 -24.08 4.71
C ILE A 69 6.68 -24.53 6.05
N GLN A 70 6.75 -25.83 6.34
CA GLN A 70 7.38 -26.36 7.56
C GLN A 70 6.83 -25.74 8.87
N LEU A 71 5.55 -25.38 8.90
CA LEU A 71 4.85 -25.06 10.14
C LEU A 71 4.11 -26.29 10.65
N PRO A 72 3.94 -26.45 11.98
CA PRO A 72 3.15 -27.54 12.53
C PRO A 72 1.71 -27.51 11.97
N TRP A 73 1.16 -28.68 11.64
CA TRP A 73 -0.24 -28.78 11.16
C TRP A 73 -1.25 -28.20 12.16
N SER A 74 -0.93 -28.15 13.46
CA SER A 74 -1.76 -27.50 14.48
C SER A 74 -1.96 -25.99 14.27
N PHE A 75 -1.11 -25.34 13.46
CA PHE A 75 -1.26 -23.92 13.11
C PHE A 75 -2.34 -23.70 12.03
N PHE A 76 -2.66 -24.73 11.25
CA PHE A 76 -3.75 -24.72 10.27
C PHE A 76 -5.10 -24.89 10.99
N ASN A 77 -5.53 -23.81 11.65
CA ASN A 77 -6.73 -23.72 12.48
C ASN A 77 -7.36 -22.34 12.31
N ILE A 78 -8.67 -22.23 12.49
CA ILE A 78 -9.40 -20.95 12.53
C ILE A 78 -8.80 -19.98 13.57
N HIS A 79 -8.27 -20.51 14.67
CA HIS A 79 -7.45 -19.80 15.65
C HIS A 79 -5.95 -19.88 15.30
N GLY A 80 -5.63 -19.52 14.05
CA GLY A 80 -4.32 -19.69 13.45
C GLY A 80 -4.27 -19.07 12.05
N LEU A 81 -3.54 -19.72 11.14
CA LEU A 81 -3.33 -19.19 9.79
C LEU A 81 -4.38 -19.64 8.75
N GLU A 82 -5.28 -20.55 9.13
CA GLU A 82 -6.32 -21.06 8.22
C GLU A 82 -7.37 -19.98 7.99
N PHE A 83 -7.83 -19.81 6.76
CA PHE A 83 -8.90 -18.90 6.40
C PHE A 83 -9.69 -19.50 5.22
N ASN A 84 -10.96 -19.82 5.44
CA ASN A 84 -11.87 -20.41 4.43
C ASN A 84 -11.33 -21.68 3.76
N GLY A 85 -10.73 -22.59 4.54
CA GLY A 85 -10.12 -23.84 4.09
C GLY A 85 -8.76 -23.66 3.40
N GLN A 86 -8.23 -22.44 3.38
CA GLN A 86 -6.96 -22.08 2.77
C GLN A 86 -5.98 -21.53 3.81
N ILE A 87 -4.73 -21.35 3.42
CA ILE A 87 -3.71 -20.69 4.21
C ILE A 87 -3.75 -19.20 3.86
N SER A 88 -3.90 -18.33 4.85
CA SER A 88 -3.71 -16.88 4.67
C SER A 88 -2.44 -16.43 5.39
N PHE A 89 -1.45 -15.98 4.63
CA PHE A 89 -0.23 -15.44 5.24
C PHE A 89 -0.51 -14.13 5.98
N LEU A 90 -1.43 -13.30 5.47
CA LEU A 90 -1.87 -12.09 6.17
C LEU A 90 -2.50 -12.45 7.53
N LYS A 91 -3.42 -13.41 7.56
CA LYS A 91 -4.06 -13.86 8.80
C LYS A 91 -3.04 -14.41 9.79
N ALA A 92 -2.04 -15.16 9.31
CA ALA A 92 -0.94 -15.63 10.14
C ALA A 92 -0.23 -14.46 10.85
N GLY A 93 0.09 -13.39 10.11
CA GLY A 93 0.70 -12.18 10.66
C GLY A 93 -0.19 -11.53 11.72
N LEU A 94 -1.47 -11.31 11.41
CA LEU A 94 -2.45 -10.72 12.33
C LEU A 94 -2.68 -11.56 13.60
N TYR A 95 -2.67 -12.89 13.45
CA TYR A 95 -2.99 -13.78 14.55
C TYR A 95 -1.81 -13.93 15.52
N TYR A 96 -0.60 -14.17 14.99
CA TYR A 96 0.57 -14.55 15.80
C TYR A 96 1.42 -13.38 16.29
N ALA A 97 1.36 -12.21 15.63
CA ALA A 97 2.16 -11.04 16.00
C ALA A 97 1.86 -10.51 17.40
N ASP A 98 2.86 -10.02 18.12
CA ASP A 98 2.67 -9.40 19.44
C ASP A 98 1.91 -8.07 19.31
N HIS A 99 2.18 -7.28 18.26
CA HIS A 99 1.46 -6.04 17.95
C HIS A 99 1.20 -5.87 16.45
N ILE A 100 0.09 -5.25 16.10
CA ILE A 100 -0.28 -4.96 14.71
C ILE A 100 -0.25 -3.45 14.50
N THR A 101 0.31 -3.04 13.37
CA THR A 101 0.28 -1.65 12.93
C THR A 101 -0.43 -1.54 11.58
N ALA A 102 -1.10 -0.43 11.34
CA ALA A 102 -1.66 -0.04 10.05
C ALA A 102 -1.03 1.30 9.62
N VAL A 103 -1.08 1.61 8.34
CA VAL A 103 -0.42 2.80 7.74
C VAL A 103 -1.02 4.15 8.10
N SER A 104 -2.08 4.18 8.91
CA SER A 104 -2.60 5.40 9.53
C SER A 104 -3.53 5.07 10.72
N PRO A 105 -3.73 6.01 11.66
CA PRO A 105 -4.70 5.86 12.74
C PRO A 105 -6.14 5.63 12.25
N THR A 106 -6.50 6.26 11.13
CA THR A 106 -7.82 6.08 10.52
C THR A 106 -7.95 4.67 9.92
N TYR A 107 -6.96 4.23 9.15
CA TYR A 107 -6.98 2.90 8.54
C TYR A 107 -7.02 1.79 9.60
N ALA A 108 -6.30 1.95 10.71
CA ALA A 108 -6.34 1.00 11.83
C ALA A 108 -7.75 0.83 12.44
N ARG A 109 -8.60 1.87 12.38
CA ARG A 109 -9.99 1.78 12.82
C ARG A 109 -10.87 1.17 11.73
N GLU A 110 -10.73 1.65 10.49
CA GLU A 110 -11.54 1.19 9.36
C GLU A 110 -11.45 -0.32 9.16
N ILE A 111 -10.26 -0.91 9.24
CA ILE A 111 -10.09 -2.37 9.06
C ILE A 111 -10.75 -3.23 10.15
N THR A 112 -11.28 -2.62 11.21
CA THR A 112 -12.09 -3.33 12.22
C THR A 112 -13.58 -3.38 11.84
N GLU A 113 -14.01 -2.62 10.84
CA GLU A 113 -15.38 -2.59 10.34
C GLU A 113 -15.60 -3.68 9.27
N PRO A 114 -16.76 -4.35 9.27
CA PRO A 114 -17.02 -5.48 8.36
C PRO A 114 -16.79 -5.16 6.88
N GLN A 115 -17.14 -3.95 6.41
CA GLN A 115 -16.98 -3.60 5.00
C GLN A 115 -15.51 -3.44 4.55
N PHE A 116 -14.57 -3.27 5.48
CA PHE A 116 -13.14 -3.06 5.17
C PHE A 116 -12.23 -4.18 5.70
N ALA A 117 -12.78 -5.10 6.51
CA ALA A 117 -12.03 -6.16 7.18
C ALA A 117 -11.81 -7.42 6.33
N TYR A 118 -12.48 -7.53 5.17
CA TYR A 118 -12.37 -8.68 4.25
C TYR A 118 -12.52 -10.05 4.95
N GLY A 119 -13.47 -10.16 5.88
CA GLY A 119 -13.77 -11.39 6.64
C GLY A 119 -12.86 -11.64 7.86
N MET A 120 -11.96 -10.71 8.20
CA MET A 120 -11.08 -10.79 9.36
C MET A 120 -11.53 -9.87 10.52
N GLU A 121 -12.75 -9.32 10.47
CA GLU A 121 -13.28 -8.33 11.42
C GLU A 121 -13.22 -8.83 12.85
N GLY A 122 -13.57 -10.10 13.10
CA GLY A 122 -13.55 -10.65 14.45
C GLY A 122 -12.15 -10.63 15.07
N LEU A 123 -11.14 -11.01 14.27
CA LEU A 123 -9.73 -11.00 14.69
C LEU A 123 -9.23 -9.57 14.91
N LEU A 124 -9.52 -8.67 13.97
CA LEU A 124 -9.05 -7.28 14.03
C LEU A 124 -9.69 -6.50 15.18
N GLN A 125 -11.00 -6.67 15.40
CA GLN A 125 -11.70 -6.11 16.55
C GLN A 125 -11.16 -6.64 17.87
N GLN A 126 -10.88 -7.95 17.96
CA GLN A 126 -10.25 -8.53 19.14
C GLN A 126 -8.90 -7.86 19.42
N ARG A 127 -8.02 -7.77 18.41
CA ARG A 127 -6.70 -7.15 18.55
C ARG A 127 -6.79 -5.67 18.92
N HIS A 128 -7.77 -4.96 18.38
CA HIS A 128 -8.04 -3.57 18.76
C HIS A 128 -8.45 -3.43 20.22
N ARG A 129 -9.40 -4.24 20.72
CA ARG A 129 -9.84 -4.24 22.13
C ARG A 129 -8.72 -4.65 23.09
N GLU A 130 -7.82 -5.52 22.66
CA GLU A 130 -6.61 -5.92 23.40
C GLU A 130 -5.54 -4.81 23.45
N GLY A 131 -5.73 -3.68 22.74
CA GLY A 131 -4.72 -2.63 22.61
C GLY A 131 -3.54 -3.01 21.71
N ARG A 132 -3.71 -4.05 20.87
CA ARG A 132 -2.67 -4.66 20.02
C ARG A 132 -2.79 -4.29 18.54
N LEU A 133 -3.58 -3.26 18.23
CA LEU A 133 -3.71 -2.69 16.89
C LEU A 133 -3.59 -1.16 16.97
N SER A 134 -2.63 -0.60 16.24
CA SER A 134 -2.40 0.85 16.19
C SER A 134 -2.18 1.34 14.77
N GLY A 135 -2.38 2.62 14.52
CA GLY A 135 -2.04 3.23 13.24
C GLY A 135 -0.83 4.12 13.36
N VAL A 136 0.13 3.94 12.46
CA VAL A 136 1.34 4.77 12.34
C VAL A 136 1.30 5.41 10.96
N LEU A 137 1.19 6.73 10.90
CA LEU A 137 1.11 7.45 9.64
C LEU A 137 2.43 7.30 8.88
N ASN A 138 2.35 6.88 7.62
CA ASN A 138 3.52 6.82 6.75
C ASN A 138 4.14 8.21 6.56
N GLY A 139 5.47 8.26 6.58
CA GLY A 139 6.23 9.45 6.20
C GLY A 139 6.62 9.44 4.72
N VAL A 140 7.25 10.54 4.30
CA VAL A 140 7.94 10.68 3.02
C VAL A 140 9.42 10.99 3.29
N ASP A 141 10.33 10.49 2.46
CA ASP A 141 11.75 10.84 2.57
C ASP A 141 12.01 12.20 1.92
N GLU A 142 12.19 13.23 2.74
CA GLU A 142 12.43 14.61 2.31
C GLU A 142 13.78 14.79 1.58
N LYS A 143 14.72 13.84 1.69
CA LYS A 143 15.97 13.89 0.90
C LYS A 143 15.75 13.49 -0.55
N ILE A 144 14.72 12.69 -0.81
CA ILE A 144 14.33 12.23 -2.14
C ILE A 144 13.25 13.17 -2.69
N TRP A 145 12.23 13.45 -1.89
CA TRP A 145 11.07 14.24 -2.27
C TRP A 145 11.12 15.62 -1.60
N SER A 146 11.95 16.51 -2.14
CA SER A 146 12.00 17.90 -1.70
C SER A 146 11.99 18.85 -2.89
N PRO A 147 11.00 19.76 -3.00
CA PRO A 147 10.96 20.75 -4.08
C PRO A 147 12.13 21.73 -4.05
N GLU A 148 12.85 21.83 -2.92
CA GLU A 148 13.99 22.72 -2.75
C GLU A 148 15.27 22.15 -3.39
N THR A 149 15.37 20.82 -3.47
CA THR A 149 16.59 20.13 -3.91
C THR A 149 16.38 19.17 -5.08
N ASP A 150 15.15 18.87 -5.46
CA ASP A 150 14.86 17.96 -6.57
C ASP A 150 15.43 18.53 -7.89
N LEU A 151 16.25 17.72 -8.58
CA LEU A 151 16.84 18.06 -9.87
C LEU A 151 15.92 17.73 -11.05
N LEU A 152 14.84 16.98 -10.81
CA LEU A 152 13.84 16.62 -11.82
C LEU A 152 12.81 17.73 -12.03
N LEU A 153 12.72 18.68 -11.09
CA LEU A 153 11.92 19.89 -11.26
C LEU A 153 12.63 20.87 -12.19
N ALA A 154 11.86 21.47 -13.08
CA ALA A 154 12.35 22.54 -13.95
C ALA A 154 12.73 23.79 -13.14
N SER A 155 11.97 24.08 -12.09
CA SER A 155 12.26 25.13 -11.12
C SER A 155 12.06 24.62 -9.70
N ARG A 156 13.09 24.73 -8.88
CA ARG A 156 12.99 24.42 -7.45
C ARG A 156 12.27 25.55 -6.72
N TYR A 157 11.58 25.20 -5.65
CA TYR A 157 10.81 26.17 -4.90
C TYR A 157 10.74 25.80 -3.42
N THR A 158 10.48 26.81 -2.60
CA THR A 158 10.24 26.68 -1.16
C THR A 158 8.80 27.05 -0.83
N ARG A 159 8.41 26.98 0.45
CA ARG A 159 7.14 27.55 0.92
C ARG A 159 7.01 29.05 0.63
N ASP A 160 8.13 29.75 0.56
CA ASP A 160 8.17 31.21 0.44
C ASP A 160 8.37 31.69 -1.02
N THR A 161 8.54 30.74 -1.98
CA THR A 161 8.72 31.02 -3.42
C THR A 161 7.78 30.19 -4.30
N LEU A 162 6.51 30.03 -3.87
CA LEU A 162 5.54 29.19 -4.58
C LEU A 162 5.24 29.63 -6.02
N GLU A 163 5.48 30.89 -6.35
CA GLU A 163 5.39 31.43 -7.71
C GLU A 163 6.30 30.69 -8.69
N ASP A 164 7.44 30.15 -8.24
CA ASP A 164 8.38 29.39 -9.07
C ASP A 164 7.78 28.06 -9.56
N LYS A 165 6.70 27.59 -8.92
CA LYS A 165 5.93 26.40 -9.35
C LYS A 165 5.26 26.61 -10.72
N ALA A 166 5.04 27.85 -11.15
CA ALA A 166 4.47 28.15 -12.47
C ALA A 166 5.31 27.55 -13.59
N GLU A 167 6.63 27.60 -13.49
CA GLU A 167 7.53 27.01 -14.48
C GLU A 167 7.40 25.47 -14.53
N ASN A 168 7.29 24.81 -13.37
CA ASN A 168 7.05 23.36 -13.33
C ASN A 168 5.72 22.98 -14.00
N LYS A 169 4.67 23.76 -13.76
CA LYS A 169 3.37 23.55 -14.40
C LYS A 169 3.47 23.71 -15.92
N ARG A 170 4.14 24.76 -16.40
CA ARG A 170 4.36 25.00 -17.83
C ARG A 170 5.11 23.85 -18.48
N GLN A 171 6.17 23.36 -17.85
CA GLN A 171 6.92 22.22 -18.38
C GLN A 171 6.09 20.93 -18.39
N LEU A 172 5.26 20.70 -17.37
CA LEU A 172 4.32 19.58 -17.38
C LEU A 172 3.28 19.71 -18.49
N GLN A 173 2.71 20.91 -18.70
CA GLN A 173 1.77 21.16 -19.81
C GLN A 173 2.43 20.84 -21.16
N ILE A 174 3.66 21.30 -21.39
CA ILE A 174 4.41 20.99 -22.61
C ILE A 174 4.64 19.49 -22.77
N ALA A 175 5.12 18.81 -21.72
CA ALA A 175 5.44 17.39 -21.75
C ALA A 175 4.21 16.51 -22.04
N MET A 176 3.03 16.94 -21.57
CA MET A 176 1.75 16.23 -21.74
C MET A 176 0.97 16.69 -22.98
N GLY A 177 1.52 17.58 -23.82
CA GLY A 177 0.81 18.09 -25.01
C GLY A 177 -0.39 18.98 -24.70
N LEU A 178 -0.45 19.54 -23.49
CA LEU A 178 -1.50 20.45 -23.05
C LEU A 178 -1.26 21.87 -23.56
N LYS A 179 -2.32 22.66 -23.67
CA LYS A 179 -2.23 24.10 -23.91
C LYS A 179 -1.50 24.74 -22.73
N VAL A 180 -0.39 25.40 -23.00
CA VAL A 180 0.39 26.12 -21.99
C VAL A 180 -0.37 27.37 -21.55
N ASP A 181 -0.80 27.38 -20.29
CA ASP A 181 -1.50 28.50 -19.66
C ASP A 181 -1.37 28.43 -18.13
N ASP A 182 -0.64 29.40 -17.57
CA ASP A 182 -0.36 29.46 -16.14
C ASP A 182 -1.62 29.75 -15.30
N LYS A 183 -2.70 30.29 -15.91
CA LYS A 183 -3.93 30.66 -15.20
C LYS A 183 -4.96 29.52 -15.13
N VAL A 184 -4.84 28.51 -15.99
CA VAL A 184 -5.78 27.38 -16.07
C VAL A 184 -5.46 26.33 -15.00
N PRO A 185 -6.40 25.89 -14.14
CA PRO A 185 -6.10 24.85 -13.15
C PRO A 185 -5.71 23.53 -13.82
N LEU A 186 -4.59 22.95 -13.40
CA LEU A 186 -4.11 21.65 -13.86
C LEU A 186 -4.32 20.60 -12.77
N PHE A 187 -5.13 19.59 -13.08
CA PHE A 187 -5.36 18.42 -12.25
C PHE A 187 -4.42 17.31 -12.70
N ALA A 188 -3.74 16.66 -11.75
CA ALA A 188 -2.78 15.61 -12.04
C ALA A 188 -3.17 14.31 -11.34
N VAL A 189 -3.17 13.22 -12.10
CA VAL A 189 -3.41 11.86 -11.59
C VAL A 189 -2.17 11.02 -11.85
N VAL A 190 -1.54 10.52 -10.78
CA VAL A 190 -0.43 9.55 -10.85
C VAL A 190 -0.84 8.30 -10.07
N SER A 191 -1.35 7.28 -10.77
CA SER A 191 -1.92 6.09 -10.13
C SER A 191 -1.95 4.88 -11.06
N ARG A 192 -2.05 3.68 -10.49
CA ARG A 192 -2.55 2.52 -11.24
C ARG A 192 -3.98 2.80 -11.71
N LEU A 193 -4.29 2.39 -12.93
CA LEU A 193 -5.61 2.57 -13.55
C LEU A 193 -6.54 1.44 -13.09
N THR A 194 -7.27 1.65 -12.01
CA THR A 194 -8.24 0.69 -11.49
C THR A 194 -9.47 1.42 -10.92
N SER A 195 -10.63 0.79 -10.96
CA SER A 195 -11.87 1.33 -10.34
C SER A 195 -11.75 1.48 -8.81
N GLN A 196 -10.91 0.67 -8.16
CA GLN A 196 -10.58 0.85 -6.73
C GLN A 196 -9.98 2.23 -6.42
N LYS A 197 -9.38 2.89 -7.43
CA LYS A 197 -8.83 4.25 -7.31
C LYS A 197 -9.82 5.33 -7.78
N GLY A 198 -11.04 4.95 -8.15
CA GLY A 198 -12.10 5.87 -8.56
C GLY A 198 -11.85 6.52 -9.92
N LEU A 199 -11.05 5.90 -10.79
CA LEU A 199 -10.68 6.50 -12.07
C LEU A 199 -11.76 6.39 -13.14
N ASP A 200 -12.67 5.46 -12.98
CA ASP A 200 -13.98 5.45 -13.62
C ASP A 200 -14.76 6.74 -13.30
N LEU A 201 -14.80 7.16 -12.03
CA LEU A 201 -15.46 8.40 -11.62
C LEU A 201 -14.76 9.65 -12.15
N VAL A 202 -13.42 9.64 -12.20
CA VAL A 202 -12.64 10.75 -12.80
C VAL A 202 -12.97 10.89 -14.28
N LEU A 203 -13.04 9.77 -15.02
CA LEU A 203 -13.38 9.77 -16.44
C LEU A 203 -14.82 10.26 -16.67
N GLU A 204 -15.77 9.83 -15.83
CA GLU A 204 -17.17 10.29 -15.89
C GLU A 204 -17.30 11.81 -15.62
N ALA A 205 -16.55 12.34 -14.65
CA ALA A 205 -16.60 13.76 -14.28
C ALA A 205 -15.79 14.67 -15.21
N LEU A 206 -14.97 14.10 -16.10
CA LEU A 206 -14.00 14.84 -16.92
C LEU A 206 -14.64 15.94 -17.77
N PRO A 207 -15.75 15.73 -18.51
CA PRO A 207 -16.36 16.78 -19.33
C PRO A 207 -16.70 18.03 -18.51
N GLY A 208 -17.28 17.86 -17.31
CA GLY A 208 -17.63 18.98 -16.43
C GLY A 208 -16.41 19.73 -15.88
N LEU A 209 -15.30 19.03 -15.66
CA LEU A 209 -14.03 19.66 -15.27
C LEU A 209 -13.46 20.53 -16.41
N LEU A 210 -13.52 20.03 -17.64
CA LEU A 210 -13.05 20.74 -18.84
C LEU A 210 -13.91 21.96 -19.17
N GLU A 211 -15.24 21.84 -19.05
CA GLU A 211 -16.18 22.96 -19.24
C GLU A 211 -15.90 24.14 -18.28
N GLN A 212 -15.40 23.85 -17.08
CA GLN A 212 -14.98 24.87 -16.10
C GLN A 212 -13.57 25.42 -16.38
N GLY A 213 -12.96 25.02 -17.48
CA GLY A 213 -11.63 25.48 -17.92
C GLY A 213 -10.48 24.77 -17.23
N GLY A 214 -10.69 23.58 -16.67
CA GLY A 214 -9.63 22.74 -16.11
C GLY A 214 -8.86 21.93 -17.17
N GLN A 215 -7.68 21.47 -16.80
CA GLN A 215 -6.88 20.51 -17.57
C GLN A 215 -6.62 19.25 -16.76
N LEU A 216 -6.43 18.13 -17.43
CA LEU A 216 -6.03 16.86 -16.81
C LEU A 216 -4.70 16.38 -17.40
N ALA A 217 -3.74 16.07 -16.52
CA ALA A 217 -2.54 15.29 -16.83
C ALA A 217 -2.63 13.95 -16.11
N LEU A 218 -2.60 12.84 -16.84
CA LEU A 218 -2.72 11.50 -16.26
C LEU A 218 -1.51 10.61 -16.61
N LEU A 219 -0.88 10.06 -15.58
CA LEU A 219 0.18 9.07 -15.70
C LEU A 219 -0.20 7.80 -14.95
N GLY A 220 -0.40 6.71 -15.69
CA GLY A 220 -0.81 5.45 -15.10
C GLY A 220 -0.88 4.30 -16.10
N ALA A 221 -0.93 3.08 -15.55
CA ALA A 221 -1.19 1.86 -16.30
C ALA A 221 -2.07 0.92 -15.47
N GLY A 222 -2.82 0.02 -16.11
CA GLY A 222 -3.69 -0.91 -15.40
C GLY A 222 -4.77 -1.51 -16.29
N ASP A 223 -6.02 -1.30 -15.90
CA ASP A 223 -7.21 -1.79 -16.59
C ASP A 223 -7.29 -1.27 -18.04
N PRO A 224 -7.41 -2.16 -19.05
CA PRO A 224 -7.45 -1.76 -20.45
C PRO A 224 -8.62 -0.86 -20.82
N VAL A 225 -9.80 -1.04 -20.21
CA VAL A 225 -10.99 -0.24 -20.51
C VAL A 225 -10.81 1.19 -20.02
N LEU A 226 -10.27 1.36 -18.80
CA LEU A 226 -9.93 2.70 -18.29
C LEU A 226 -8.84 3.35 -19.13
N GLN A 227 -7.82 2.59 -19.55
CA GLN A 227 -6.76 3.10 -20.44
C GLN A 227 -7.33 3.62 -21.76
N GLU A 228 -8.14 2.80 -22.44
CA GLU A 228 -8.80 3.19 -23.68
C GLU A 228 -9.70 4.41 -23.49
N GLY A 229 -10.42 4.49 -22.37
CA GLY A 229 -11.25 5.65 -22.03
C GLY A 229 -10.46 6.96 -21.90
N PHE A 230 -9.35 6.95 -21.16
CA PHE A 230 -8.50 8.15 -21.02
C PHE A 230 -7.77 8.50 -22.32
N LEU A 231 -7.35 7.52 -23.11
CA LEU A 231 -6.74 7.75 -24.42
C LEU A 231 -7.76 8.35 -25.41
N ALA A 232 -9.01 7.89 -25.38
CA ALA A 232 -10.09 8.46 -26.16
C ALA A 232 -10.38 9.91 -25.73
N ALA A 233 -10.41 10.18 -24.42
CA ALA A 233 -10.57 11.54 -23.90
C ALA A 233 -9.42 12.47 -24.32
N ALA A 234 -8.17 11.99 -24.29
CA ALA A 234 -7.01 12.76 -24.79
C ALA A 234 -7.12 13.11 -26.28
N ALA A 235 -7.67 12.19 -27.09
CA ALA A 235 -7.92 12.41 -28.51
C ALA A 235 -9.09 13.37 -28.77
N GLU A 236 -10.14 13.32 -27.94
CA GLU A 236 -11.34 14.16 -28.05
C GLU A 236 -11.08 15.61 -27.58
N TYR A 237 -10.25 15.78 -26.54
CA TYR A 237 -9.96 17.07 -25.91
C TYR A 237 -8.48 17.47 -26.01
N PRO A 238 -7.94 17.64 -27.24
CA PRO A 238 -6.53 17.95 -27.44
C PRO A 238 -6.15 19.28 -26.78
N GLY A 239 -5.02 19.30 -26.08
CA GLY A 239 -4.56 20.47 -25.34
C GLY A 239 -5.25 20.68 -23.98
N GLN A 240 -6.19 19.82 -23.59
CA GLN A 240 -6.87 19.86 -22.29
C GLN A 240 -6.70 18.58 -21.48
N VAL A 241 -6.55 17.44 -22.16
CA VAL A 241 -6.28 16.14 -21.56
C VAL A 241 -5.00 15.59 -22.16
N GLY A 242 -4.07 15.16 -21.29
CA GLY A 242 -2.77 14.62 -21.66
C GLY A 242 -2.42 13.38 -20.86
#